data_AF-A0A7S1VAX7-F1
#
_entry.id   AF-A0A7S1VAX7-F1
#
_cell.length_a   1.000
_cell.length_b   1.000
_cell.length_c   1.000
_cell.angle_alpha   90.00
_cell.angle_beta   90.00
_cell.angle_gamma   90.00
#
_symmetry.space_group_name_H-M   'P 1'
#
loop_
_entity.id
_entity.type
_entity.pdbx_description
1 polymer ?
#
loop_
_entity_poly.entity_id
_entity_poly.type
_entity_poly.pdbx_seq_one_letter_code
_entity_poly.pdbx_strand_id
1 'polypeptide(L)'
;THCSKGHIHSDYEGSNGTGFNLIFPLLLVDDSGPELDLRADDESVIAGYKYRFDETNVVGDDAYHGTASCDYRGTGQMRLVASVYMADVNPNNVDVFWTGQEDPPYPPRDGYREYFLKRMGTHWNATDPTVKLPR
;
A
#
# COMPACT_ATOMS: atom_id res chain seq x y z
N THR A 1 -16.68 -0.89 -17.23
CA THR A 1 -15.47 -0.21 -16.69
C THR A 1 -14.24 -0.80 -17.36
N HIS A 2 -13.26 -0.01 -17.82
CA HIS A 2 -12.04 -0.51 -18.48
C HIS A 2 -10.80 0.18 -17.91
N CYS A 3 -9.81 -0.60 -17.51
CA CYS A 3 -8.53 -0.12 -16.98
C CYS A 3 -7.40 -0.84 -17.71
N SER A 4 -6.46 -0.08 -18.26
CA SER A 4 -5.19 -0.62 -18.75
C SER A 4 -4.33 -1.13 -17.60
N LYS A 5 -3.32 -1.95 -17.90
CA LYS A 5 -2.38 -2.44 -16.90
C LYS A 5 -1.73 -1.27 -16.17
N GLY A 6 -1.78 -1.30 -14.83
CA GLY A 6 -1.12 -0.31 -13.99
C GLY A 6 0.39 -0.39 -14.07
N HIS A 7 1.08 0.69 -13.67
CA HIS A 7 2.52 0.66 -13.47
C HIS A 7 2.84 -0.28 -12.29
N ILE A 8 3.76 -1.22 -12.50
CA ILE A 8 4.28 -2.05 -11.39
C ILE A 8 5.29 -1.20 -10.63
N HIS A 9 5.03 -0.97 -9.35
CA HIS A 9 5.83 -0.12 -8.47
C HIS A 9 5.81 -0.70 -7.05
N SER A 10 6.66 -0.16 -6.18
CA SER A 10 6.54 -0.33 -4.73
C SER A 10 5.99 0.96 -4.13
N ASP A 11 5.05 0.83 -3.20
CA ASP A 11 4.51 1.98 -2.45
C ASP A 11 5.54 2.56 -1.46
N TYR A 12 6.42 1.70 -0.95
CA TYR A 12 7.51 2.03 -0.02
C TYR A 12 8.76 1.27 -0.44
N GLU A 13 9.88 1.98 -0.58
CA GLU A 13 11.19 1.37 -0.79
C GLU A 13 12.13 1.79 0.33
N GLY A 14 12.77 0.81 0.97
CA GLY A 14 13.74 1.07 2.04
C GLY A 14 13.13 1.60 3.34
N SER A 15 11.84 1.31 3.63
CA SER A 15 11.26 1.64 4.94
C SER A 15 11.73 0.69 6.06
N ASN A 16 12.51 -0.34 5.73
CA ASN A 16 12.99 -1.38 6.63
C ASN A 16 11.83 -2.15 7.27
N GLY A 17 10.86 -2.55 6.46
CA GLY A 17 9.72 -3.38 6.85
C GLY A 17 8.69 -2.65 7.72
N THR A 18 8.65 -1.31 7.67
CA THR A 18 7.75 -0.51 8.54
C THR A 18 6.63 0.19 7.80
N GLY A 19 6.67 0.20 6.46
CA GLY A 19 5.60 0.69 5.59
C GLY A 19 4.73 -0.44 5.06
N PHE A 20 3.42 -0.23 5.03
CA PHE A 20 2.45 -1.19 4.52
C PHE A 20 1.30 -0.47 3.81
N ASN A 21 0.81 -1.05 2.71
CA ASN A 21 -0.45 -0.68 2.09
C ASN A 21 -1.49 -1.78 2.37
N LEU A 22 -2.61 -1.40 2.97
CA LEU A 22 -3.75 -2.27 3.24
C LEU A 22 -4.82 -2.06 2.16
N ILE A 23 -5.10 -3.11 1.38
CA ILE A 23 -6.09 -3.07 0.30
C ILE A 23 -7.34 -3.84 0.73
N PHE A 24 -8.46 -3.11 0.81
CA PHE A 24 -9.78 -3.60 1.20
C PHE A 24 -10.69 -3.70 -0.03
N PRO A 25 -11.04 -4.92 -0.47
CA PRO A 25 -12.02 -5.13 -1.52
C PRO A 25 -13.41 -4.65 -1.08
N LEU A 26 -14.01 -3.71 -1.83
CA LEU A 26 -15.34 -3.18 -1.55
C LEU A 26 -16.39 -3.67 -2.55
N LEU A 27 -15.99 -3.85 -3.81
CA LEU A 27 -16.81 -4.44 -4.87
C LEU A 27 -15.91 -5.31 -5.75
N LEU A 28 -16.31 -6.56 -5.97
CA LEU A 28 -15.62 -7.51 -6.83
C LEU A 28 -16.50 -7.93 -7.99
N VAL A 29 -15.86 -8.37 -9.07
CA VAL A 29 -16.54 -8.98 -10.21
C VAL A 29 -16.31 -10.48 -10.15
N ASP A 30 -17.40 -11.24 -9.97
CA ASP A 30 -17.39 -12.70 -9.98
C ASP A 30 -16.88 -13.24 -11.33
N ASP A 31 -16.27 -14.42 -11.30
CA ASP A 31 -15.73 -15.12 -12.48
C ASP A 31 -14.78 -14.29 -13.36
N SER A 32 -14.18 -13.22 -12.80
CA SER A 32 -13.15 -12.44 -13.47
C SER A 32 -11.74 -12.86 -13.06
N GLY A 33 -10.75 -12.45 -13.88
CA GLY A 33 -9.34 -12.74 -13.63
C GLY A 33 -8.76 -11.98 -12.43
N PRO A 34 -7.44 -12.14 -12.20
CA PRO A 34 -6.71 -11.43 -11.17
C PRO A 34 -6.86 -9.90 -11.22
N GLU A 35 -6.64 -9.28 -10.07
CA GLU A 35 -6.92 -7.87 -9.84
C GLU A 35 -5.71 -7.09 -9.31
N LEU A 36 -4.72 -7.83 -8.80
CA LEU A 36 -3.41 -7.37 -8.37
C LEU A 36 -2.33 -8.18 -9.08
N ASP A 37 -1.42 -7.52 -9.79
CA ASP A 37 -0.20 -8.12 -10.31
C ASP A 37 0.88 -7.98 -9.23
N LEU A 38 1.56 -9.07 -8.89
CA LEU A 38 2.70 -9.12 -7.97
C LEU A 38 3.95 -9.52 -8.74
N ARG A 39 5.07 -8.84 -8.51
CA ARG A 39 6.35 -9.14 -9.17
C ARG A 39 7.35 -9.70 -8.16
N ALA A 40 8.00 -10.79 -8.52
CA ALA A 40 9.10 -11.35 -7.73
C ALA A 40 10.29 -10.38 -7.67
N ASP A 41 11.06 -10.44 -6.58
CA ASP A 41 12.21 -9.56 -6.34
C ASP A 41 13.27 -9.62 -7.44
N ASP A 42 13.45 -10.80 -8.06
CA ASP A 42 14.37 -11.01 -9.18
C ASP A 42 13.79 -10.62 -10.55
N GLU A 43 12.60 -10.01 -10.54
CA GLU A 43 11.80 -9.59 -11.69
C GLU A 43 11.43 -10.71 -12.69
N SER A 44 11.73 -11.97 -12.37
CA SER A 44 11.57 -13.10 -13.29
C SER A 44 10.12 -13.51 -13.49
N VAL A 45 9.25 -13.22 -12.52
CA VAL A 45 7.86 -13.66 -12.48
C VAL A 45 6.93 -12.51 -12.12
N ILE A 46 5.82 -12.43 -12.86
CA ILE A 46 4.63 -11.66 -12.48
C ILE A 46 3.50 -12.65 -12.24
N ALA A 47 2.95 -12.66 -11.02
CA ALA A 47 1.83 -13.49 -10.61
C ALA A 47 0.59 -12.62 -10.39
N GLY A 48 -0.55 -13.06 -10.90
CA GLY A 48 -1.83 -12.40 -10.65
C GLY A 48 -2.50 -12.94 -9.39
N TYR A 49 -2.97 -12.04 -8.53
CA TYR A 49 -3.77 -12.33 -7.36
C TYR A 49 -5.20 -11.81 -7.52
N LYS A 50 -6.19 -12.66 -7.22
CA LYS A 50 -7.62 -12.32 -7.22
C LYS A 50 -8.03 -11.96 -5.80
N TYR A 51 -8.58 -10.77 -5.61
CA TYR A 51 -9.09 -10.35 -4.30
C TYR A 51 -10.29 -11.20 -3.89
N ARG A 52 -10.52 -11.25 -2.58
CA ARG A 52 -11.66 -11.93 -1.97
C ARG A 52 -12.34 -10.98 -0.98
N PHE A 53 -13.66 -11.11 -0.89
CA PHE A 53 -14.40 -10.44 0.17
C PHE A 53 -13.98 -10.97 1.54
N ASP A 54 -14.08 -10.10 2.55
CA ASP A 54 -13.68 -10.35 3.94
C ASP A 54 -12.18 -10.68 4.14
N GLU A 55 -11.36 -10.50 3.11
CA GLU A 55 -9.90 -10.60 3.18
C GLU A 55 -9.26 -9.23 2.92
N THR A 56 -8.43 -8.77 3.85
CA THR A 56 -7.58 -7.58 3.64
C THR A 56 -6.23 -8.03 3.12
N ASN A 57 -5.78 -7.40 2.04
CA ASN A 57 -4.47 -7.70 1.45
C ASN A 57 -3.45 -6.71 1.99
N VAL A 58 -2.33 -7.24 2.48
CA VAL A 58 -1.24 -6.44 3.03
C VAL A 58 -0.08 -6.49 2.05
N VAL A 59 0.30 -5.34 1.50
CA VAL A 59 1.49 -5.18 0.66
C VAL A 59 2.55 -4.47 1.50
N GLY A 60 3.68 -5.14 1.72
CA GLY A 60 4.75 -4.66 2.57
C GLY A 60 5.81 -3.84 1.82
N ASP A 61 6.83 -3.44 2.58
CA ASP A 61 8.04 -2.79 2.06
C ASP A 61 8.67 -3.57 0.90
N ASP A 62 9.21 -2.83 -0.08
CA ASP A 62 9.90 -3.34 -1.28
C ASP A 62 9.05 -4.26 -2.19
N ALA A 63 7.77 -4.47 -1.90
CA ALA A 63 6.90 -5.34 -2.67
C ALA A 63 6.40 -4.68 -3.96
N TYR A 64 6.94 -5.14 -5.09
CA TYR A 64 6.50 -4.68 -6.40
C TYR A 64 5.13 -5.24 -6.79
N HIS A 65 4.20 -4.33 -7.05
CA HIS A 65 2.84 -4.69 -7.42
C HIS A 65 2.23 -3.67 -8.37
N GLY A 66 1.12 -4.04 -9.00
CA GLY A 66 0.37 -3.15 -9.87
C GLY A 66 -1.08 -3.57 -10.00
N THR A 67 -1.94 -2.62 -10.34
CA THR A 67 -3.34 -2.95 -10.62
C THR A 67 -3.44 -3.74 -11.93
N ALA A 68 -3.97 -4.96 -11.87
CA ALA A 68 -4.17 -5.77 -13.06
C ALA A 68 -5.25 -5.15 -13.97
N SER A 69 -5.04 -5.24 -15.29
CA SER A 69 -5.97 -4.72 -16.28
C SER A 69 -7.32 -5.42 -16.22
N CYS A 70 -8.38 -4.72 -16.60
CA CYS A 70 -9.72 -5.31 -16.67
C CYS A 70 -10.56 -4.65 -17.77
N ASP A 71 -11.50 -5.41 -18.32
CA ASP A 71 -12.55 -4.89 -19.21
C ASP A 71 -13.91 -5.49 -18.84
N TYR A 72 -14.66 -4.74 -18.05
CA TYR A 72 -16.02 -5.06 -17.62
C TYR A 72 -17.07 -4.26 -18.40
N ARG A 73 -16.73 -3.68 -19.55
CA ARG A 73 -17.71 -2.91 -20.35
C ARG A 73 -18.86 -3.79 -20.85
N GLY A 74 -18.59 -5.06 -21.14
CA GLY A 74 -19.60 -6.02 -21.61
C GLY A 74 -20.63 -6.42 -20.55
N THR A 75 -20.27 -6.38 -19.25
CA THR A 75 -21.17 -6.77 -18.15
C THR A 75 -21.73 -5.58 -17.37
N GLY A 76 -21.20 -4.37 -17.58
CA GLY A 76 -21.59 -3.17 -16.84
C GLY A 76 -21.09 -3.15 -15.39
N GLN A 77 -20.24 -4.10 -14.98
CA GLN A 77 -19.75 -4.22 -13.61
C GLN A 77 -18.53 -3.32 -13.32
N MET A 78 -18.16 -3.23 -12.05
CA MET A 78 -17.04 -2.44 -11.54
C MET A 78 -16.34 -3.19 -10.40
N ARG A 79 -15.02 -3.06 -10.33
CA ARG A 79 -14.22 -3.41 -9.17
C ARG A 79 -13.92 -2.13 -8.38
N LEU A 80 -14.12 -2.17 -7.07
CA LEU A 80 -13.81 -1.07 -6.17
C LEU A 80 -12.99 -1.60 -4.99
N VAL A 81 -11.91 -0.91 -4.68
CA VAL A 81 -11.07 -1.17 -3.51
C VAL A 81 -10.83 0.13 -2.75
N ALA A 82 -10.63 0.04 -1.45
CA ALA A 82 -10.08 1.12 -0.64
C ALA A 82 -8.66 0.75 -0.21
N SER A 83 -7.73 1.69 -0.31
CA SER A 83 -6.35 1.52 0.15
C SER A 83 -6.11 2.39 1.38
N VAL A 84 -5.45 1.84 2.40
CA VAL A 84 -4.98 2.57 3.57
C VAL A 84 -3.48 2.36 3.71
N TYR A 85 -2.75 3.46 3.60
CA TYR A 85 -1.30 3.52 3.76
C TYR A 85 -0.95 3.67 5.25
N MET A 86 -0.10 2.80 5.75
CA MET A 86 0.31 2.74 7.15
C MET A 86 1.82 2.67 7.29
N ALA A 87 2.34 3.29 8.34
CA ALA A 87 3.77 3.33 8.63
C ALA A 87 4.05 3.39 10.13
N ASP A 88 5.05 2.62 10.61
CA ASP A 88 5.69 2.86 11.92
C ASP A 88 6.84 3.86 11.76
N VAL A 89 6.48 5.15 11.86
CA VAL A 89 7.42 6.24 11.62
C VAL A 89 8.36 6.46 12.79
N ASN A 90 9.65 6.58 12.51
CA ASN A 90 10.72 6.83 13.46
C ASN A 90 11.81 7.73 12.84
N PRO A 91 12.82 8.18 13.62
CA PRO A 91 13.84 9.11 13.10
C PRO A 91 14.65 8.59 11.91
N ASN A 92 14.70 7.27 11.70
CA ASN A 92 15.51 6.61 10.66
C ASN A 92 14.77 6.43 9.34
N ASN A 93 13.43 6.38 9.33
CA ASN A 93 12.62 6.09 8.14
C ASN A 93 11.64 7.21 7.75
N VAL A 94 11.51 8.27 8.56
CA VAL A 94 10.54 9.36 8.32
C VAL A 94 10.67 10.03 6.94
N ASP A 95 11.86 10.03 6.35
CA ASP A 95 12.07 10.60 5.03
C ASP A 95 11.47 9.73 3.93
N VAL A 96 11.52 8.40 4.06
CA VAL A 96 10.96 7.44 3.10
C VAL A 96 9.47 7.71 2.87
N PHE A 97 8.73 7.95 3.94
CA PHE A 97 7.28 8.21 3.90
C PHE A 97 6.90 9.58 3.36
N TRP A 98 7.85 10.51 3.26
CA TRP A 98 7.60 11.87 2.81
C TRP A 98 8.13 12.16 1.41
N THR A 99 9.36 11.71 1.12
CA THR A 99 10.04 11.99 -0.15
C THR A 99 9.84 10.90 -1.20
N GLY A 100 9.43 9.70 -0.79
CA GLY A 100 9.23 8.55 -1.67
C GLY A 100 7.83 8.42 -2.28
N GLN A 101 6.87 9.26 -1.90
CA GLN A 101 5.49 9.14 -2.41
C GLN A 101 5.22 10.08 -3.59
N GLU A 102 4.50 9.57 -4.60
CA GLU A 102 4.10 10.36 -5.77
C GLU A 102 3.03 11.43 -5.45
N ASP A 103 2.23 11.25 -4.39
CA ASP A 103 1.11 12.15 -4.03
C ASP A 103 1.05 12.65 -2.55
N PRO A 104 2.05 13.37 -1.98
CA PRO A 104 1.85 14.05 -0.69
C PRO A 104 1.56 15.54 -0.92
N PRO A 105 0.43 16.09 -0.40
CA PRO A 105 0.44 16.50 1.02
C PRO A 105 -0.95 16.70 1.72
N TYR A 106 -1.12 16.38 3.01
CA TYR A 106 -1.81 17.31 3.95
C TYR A 106 -1.75 16.96 5.47
N PRO A 107 -1.51 17.97 6.34
CA PRO A 107 -0.60 19.08 6.07
C PRO A 107 0.79 18.58 6.40
N PRO A 108 1.59 18.27 5.38
CA PRO A 108 3.02 18.50 5.57
C PRO A 108 3.61 19.31 4.40
N ARG A 109 4.36 20.38 4.73
CA ARG A 109 5.74 20.75 4.33
C ARG A 109 6.21 21.87 5.29
N ASP A 110 7.53 22.04 5.40
CA ASP A 110 8.29 22.70 6.49
C ASP A 110 7.93 22.15 7.88
N GLY A 111 8.76 21.21 8.36
CA GLY A 111 8.51 20.49 9.62
C GLY A 111 7.80 19.15 9.48
N TYR A 112 7.73 18.54 8.28
CA TYR A 112 7.13 17.20 8.10
C TYR A 112 7.75 16.16 9.05
N ARG A 113 9.08 16.21 9.25
CA ARG A 113 9.77 15.35 10.21
C ARG A 113 9.22 15.54 11.61
N GLU A 114 9.11 16.77 12.08
CA GLU A 114 8.52 17.07 13.39
C GLU A 114 7.06 16.62 13.47
N TYR A 115 6.29 16.86 12.41
CA TYR A 115 4.88 16.45 12.33
C TYR A 115 4.70 14.95 12.51
N PHE A 116 5.47 14.13 11.78
CA PHE A 116 5.38 12.67 11.87
C PHE A 116 5.99 12.14 13.16
N LEU A 117 7.16 12.64 13.58
CA LEU A 117 7.82 12.19 14.79
C LEU A 117 7.02 12.52 16.06
N LYS A 118 6.28 13.65 16.08
CA LYS A 118 5.34 13.98 17.16
C LYS A 118 4.17 13.00 17.25
N ARG A 119 3.89 12.26 16.18
CA ARG A 119 2.80 11.27 16.10
C ARG A 119 3.30 9.83 16.27
N MET A 120 4.60 9.62 16.40
CA MET A 120 5.17 8.32 16.67
C MET A 120 4.49 7.69 17.90
N GLY A 121 4.01 6.46 17.76
CA GLY A 121 3.38 5.72 18.85
C GLY A 121 2.03 6.27 19.33
N THR A 122 1.38 7.21 18.63
CA THR A 122 0.05 7.74 19.04
C THR A 122 -1.00 6.63 19.17
N HIS A 123 -0.89 5.59 18.34
CA HIS A 123 -1.84 4.47 18.33
C HIS A 123 -1.51 3.35 19.34
N TRP A 124 -0.30 3.31 19.88
CA TRP A 124 0.20 2.15 20.64
C TRP A 124 0.65 2.53 22.07
N ASN A 125 1.40 3.63 22.21
CA ASN A 125 1.74 4.44 23.40
C ASN A 125 3.15 5.04 23.15
N ALA A 126 3.21 6.36 22.89
CA ALA A 126 4.46 7.05 22.53
C ALA A 126 5.56 6.99 23.61
N THR A 127 5.20 6.69 24.86
CA THR A 127 6.14 6.63 25.99
C THR A 127 6.66 5.23 26.29
N ASP A 128 6.08 4.20 25.68
CA ASP A 128 6.43 2.81 25.92
C ASP A 128 7.11 2.23 24.66
N PRO A 129 8.44 2.02 24.68
CA PRO A 129 9.16 1.51 23.52
C PRO A 129 8.87 0.04 23.22
N THR A 130 8.11 -0.66 24.07
CA THR A 130 7.76 -2.07 23.92
C THR A 130 6.49 -2.30 23.09
N VAL A 131 5.68 -1.26 22.88
CA VAL A 131 4.45 -1.30 22.05
C VAL A 131 4.72 -0.74 20.65
N LYS A 132 5.61 -1.41 19.93
CA LYS A 132 5.90 -1.13 18.52
C LYS A 132 5.36 -2.26 17.66
N LEU A 133 5.23 -2.02 16.36
CA LEU A 133 4.99 -3.13 15.44
C LEU A 133 6.11 -4.17 15.61
N PRO A 134 5.81 -5.48 15.52
CA PRO A 134 6.83 -6.52 15.51
C PRO A 134 7.90 -6.20 14.46
N ARG A 135 9.17 -6.35 14.84
CA ARG A 135 10.31 -6.24 13.92
C ARG A 135 10.52 -7.53 13.14
#